data_AF-A0ABD3VE33-F1
#
_entry.id   AF-A0ABD3VE33-F1
#
_cell.length_a   1.000
_cell.length_b   1.000
_cell.length_c   1.000
_cell.angle_alpha   90.00
_cell.angle_beta   90.00
_cell.angle_gamma   90.00
#
_symmetry.space_group_name_H-M   'P 1'
#
loop_
_entity.id
_entity.type
_entity.pdbx_description
1 polymer ?
#
loop_
_entity_poly.entity_id
_entity_poly.type
_entity_poly.pdbx_seq_one_letter_code
_entity_poly.pdbx_strand_id
1 'polypeptide(L)'
;MPNPSPLANPENYYHIRETEKSSSRKFRTTAYTYAEKFKDFKANVPLENTEGFITELWDSVLTSLKQQCQAKDDDRLRLSIHHDSLKSPVWIEFSSPSELTPSKVIDTIQHVQQSNDKFHITDGKATSFMTHVSLPHGTGRKKVLWSTTFATPN
;
A
#
# COMPACT_ATOMS: atom_id res chain seq x y z
N MET A 1 -20.21 12.64 21.17
CA MET A 1 -19.28 11.63 21.70
C MET A 1 -18.61 11.00 20.50
N PRO A 2 -17.28 10.81 20.47
CA PRO A 2 -16.66 10.01 19.42
C PRO A 2 -17.23 8.58 19.55
N ASN A 3 -17.76 8.02 18.47
CA ASN A 3 -18.14 6.62 18.43
C ASN A 3 -16.89 5.78 18.77
N PRO A 4 -17.00 4.74 19.61
CA PRO A 4 -15.88 3.83 19.80
C PRO A 4 -15.48 3.27 18.44
N SER A 5 -14.18 3.35 18.11
CA SER A 5 -13.69 2.82 16.83
C SER A 5 -14.12 1.35 16.71
N PRO A 6 -14.84 0.97 15.64
CA PRO A 6 -15.27 -0.42 15.43
C PRO A 6 -14.09 -1.41 15.27
N LEU A 7 -12.85 -0.93 15.19
CA LEU A 7 -11.61 -1.73 15.20
C LEU A 7 -10.91 -1.73 16.57
N ALA A 8 -11.62 -2.11 17.63
CA ALA A 8 -11.04 -2.20 18.98
C ALA A 8 -9.80 -3.13 19.08
N ASN A 9 -9.69 -4.14 18.20
CA ASN A 9 -8.58 -5.08 18.15
C ASN A 9 -8.17 -5.41 16.69
N PRO A 10 -7.22 -4.69 16.09
CA PRO A 10 -6.79 -4.88 14.69
C PRO A 10 -6.29 -6.30 14.37
N GLU A 11 -5.64 -6.95 15.33
CA GLU A 11 -5.13 -8.32 15.22
C GLU A 11 -6.23 -9.37 14.93
N ASN A 12 -7.51 -9.04 15.17
CA ASN A 12 -8.62 -9.91 14.81
C ASN A 12 -8.90 -9.95 13.31
N TYR A 13 -8.38 -8.99 12.54
CA TYR A 13 -8.73 -8.78 11.13
C TYR A 13 -7.57 -9.04 10.18
N TYR A 14 -6.34 -8.74 10.58
CA TYR A 14 -5.16 -8.97 9.76
C TYR A 14 -3.95 -9.32 10.61
N HIS A 15 -2.91 -9.84 9.96
CA HIS A 15 -1.60 -10.05 10.56
C HIS A 15 -0.52 -9.59 9.59
N ILE A 16 0.40 -8.75 10.07
CA ILE A 16 1.51 -8.21 9.28
C ILE A 16 2.78 -9.01 9.57
N ARG A 17 3.50 -9.38 8.52
CA ARG A 17 4.81 -10.02 8.62
C ARG A 17 5.77 -9.44 7.59
N GLU A 18 7.00 -9.15 8.00
CA GLU A 18 8.10 -8.89 7.05
C GLU A 18 8.47 -10.19 6.34
N THR A 19 8.48 -10.17 5.00
CA THR A 19 8.67 -11.36 4.18
C THR A 19 9.95 -11.34 3.37
N GLU A 20 10.35 -10.17 2.88
CA GLU A 20 11.50 -10.06 2.00
C GLU A 20 12.25 -8.75 2.21
N LYS A 21 13.58 -8.83 2.08
CA LYS A 21 14.48 -7.68 2.01
C LYS A 21 15.35 -7.82 0.76
N SER A 22 15.28 -6.85 -0.13
CA SER A 22 16.08 -6.79 -1.35
C SER A 22 16.91 -5.51 -1.37
N SER A 23 18.17 -5.59 -1.81
CA SER A 23 19.03 -4.41 -1.92
C SER A 23 19.55 -4.28 -3.34
N SER A 24 19.40 -3.10 -3.94
CA SER A 24 19.97 -2.78 -5.24
C SER A 24 21.19 -1.89 -5.07
N ARG A 25 22.37 -2.47 -5.33
CA ARG A 25 23.63 -1.71 -5.33
C ARG A 25 23.65 -0.65 -6.43
N LYS A 26 23.07 -0.94 -7.59
CA LYS A 26 23.01 -0.02 -8.75
C LYS A 26 22.21 1.24 -8.42
N PHE A 27 21.09 1.09 -7.73
CA PHE A 27 20.21 2.21 -7.36
C PHE A 27 20.47 2.74 -5.94
N ARG A 28 21.36 2.10 -5.17
CA ARG A 28 21.67 2.43 -3.77
C ARG A 28 20.41 2.47 -2.90
N THR A 29 19.55 1.48 -3.10
CA THR A 29 18.23 1.41 -2.47
C THR A 29 18.02 0.05 -1.83
N THR A 30 17.37 0.05 -0.68
CA THR A 30 16.88 -1.17 -0.04
C THR A 30 15.36 -1.16 -0.10
N ALA A 31 14.80 -2.29 -0.51
CA ALA A 31 13.38 -2.55 -0.54
C ALA A 31 13.02 -3.57 0.55
N TYR A 32 11.98 -3.28 1.31
CA TYR A 32 11.39 -4.20 2.29
C TYR A 32 9.97 -4.53 1.87
N THR A 33 9.63 -5.82 1.82
CA THR A 33 8.28 -6.28 1.51
C THR A 33 7.62 -6.83 2.77
N TYR A 34 6.55 -6.18 3.17
CA TYR A 34 5.64 -6.62 4.22
C TYR A 34 4.47 -7.33 3.54
N ALA A 35 4.02 -8.42 4.16
CA ALA A 35 2.82 -9.13 3.74
C ALA A 35 1.78 -9.03 4.85
N GLU A 36 0.58 -8.61 4.49
CA GLU A 36 -0.55 -8.50 5.40
C GLU A 36 -1.62 -9.49 4.98
N LYS A 37 -1.79 -10.54 5.78
CA LYS A 37 -2.80 -11.56 5.52
C LYS A 37 -4.09 -11.18 6.23
N PHE A 38 -5.16 -11.02 5.46
CA PHE A 38 -6.49 -10.78 6.00
C PHE A 38 -7.10 -12.09 6.52
N LYS A 39 -7.78 -12.02 7.66
CA LYS A 39 -8.56 -13.12 8.22
C LYS A 39 -9.95 -13.14 7.58
N ASP A 40 -10.70 -14.22 7.75
CA ASP A 40 -12.13 -14.18 7.47
C ASP A 40 -12.80 -13.41 8.60
N PHE A 41 -13.36 -12.26 8.26
CA PHE A 41 -14.09 -11.40 9.19
C PHE A 41 -15.42 -10.94 8.60
N LYS A 42 -15.94 -11.63 7.59
CA LYS A 42 -17.19 -11.25 6.91
C LYS A 42 -18.37 -11.13 7.87
N ALA A 43 -18.44 -12.01 8.87
CA ALA A 43 -19.49 -12.00 9.90
C ALA A 43 -19.35 -10.84 10.90
N ASN A 44 -18.18 -10.22 11.00
CA ASN A 44 -17.87 -9.15 11.94
C ASN A 44 -17.98 -7.75 11.32
N VAL A 45 -18.30 -7.65 10.02
CA VAL A 45 -18.45 -6.37 9.34
C VAL A 45 -19.80 -5.75 9.74
N PRO A 46 -19.82 -4.56 10.35
CA PRO A 46 -21.07 -3.88 10.68
C PRO A 46 -21.81 -3.47 9.40
N LEU A 47 -23.02 -4.02 9.21
CA LEU A 47 -23.84 -3.75 8.02
C LEU A 47 -24.24 -2.27 7.91
N GLU A 48 -24.52 -1.63 9.05
CA GLU A 48 -24.97 -0.24 9.12
C GLU A 48 -23.85 0.76 8.79
N ASN A 49 -22.58 0.36 8.89
CA ASN A 49 -21.42 1.21 8.63
C ASN A 49 -20.24 0.43 8.02
N THR A 50 -20.50 -0.30 6.93
CA THR A 50 -19.47 -1.11 6.27
C THR A 50 -18.34 -0.25 5.71
N GLU A 51 -18.66 0.88 5.07
CA GLU A 51 -17.66 1.76 4.47
C GLU A 51 -16.74 2.40 5.51
N GLY A 52 -17.30 2.90 6.62
CA GLY A 52 -16.52 3.45 7.72
C GLY A 52 -15.60 2.39 8.34
N PHE A 53 -16.11 1.18 8.56
CA PHE A 53 -15.31 0.07 9.06
C PHE A 53 -14.13 -0.30 8.14
N ILE A 54 -14.37 -0.43 6.83
CA ILE A 54 -13.32 -0.75 5.86
C ILE A 54 -12.31 0.39 5.75
N THR A 55 -12.76 1.65 5.87
CA THR A 55 -11.87 2.82 5.88
C THR A 55 -10.93 2.80 7.08
N GLU A 56 -11.47 2.61 8.28
CA GLU A 56 -10.67 2.50 9.49
C GLU A 56 -9.74 1.28 9.45
N LEU A 57 -10.16 0.17 8.84
CA LEU A 57 -9.33 -1.04 8.70
C LEU A 57 -8.08 -0.71 7.87
N TRP A 58 -8.26 -0.08 6.72
CA TRP A 58 -7.13 0.31 5.87
C TRP A 58 -6.28 1.41 6.47
N ASP A 59 -6.87 2.34 7.21
CA ASP A 59 -6.11 3.34 7.97
C ASP A 59 -5.20 2.68 9.01
N SER A 60 -5.74 1.70 9.75
CA SER A 60 -4.97 0.90 10.69
C SER A 60 -3.84 0.13 10.01
N VAL A 61 -4.13 -0.60 8.92
CA VAL A 61 -3.13 -1.36 8.15
C VAL A 61 -2.02 -0.44 7.64
N LEU A 62 -2.37 0.64 6.95
CA LEU A 62 -1.39 1.57 6.38
C LEU A 62 -0.55 2.24 7.47
N THR A 63 -1.15 2.60 8.59
CA THR A 63 -0.43 3.18 9.73
C THR A 63 0.56 2.20 10.32
N SER A 64 0.14 0.97 10.62
CA SER A 64 1.02 -0.08 11.15
C SER A 64 2.17 -0.39 10.19
N LEU A 65 1.89 -0.45 8.89
CA LEU A 65 2.90 -0.70 7.87
C LEU A 65 3.93 0.42 7.77
N LYS A 66 3.48 1.68 7.69
CA LYS A 66 4.36 2.85 7.65
C LYS A 66 5.24 2.96 8.89
N GLN A 67 4.69 2.62 10.06
CA GLN A 67 5.44 2.58 11.32
C GLN A 67 6.49 1.46 11.34
N GLN A 68 6.14 0.24 10.92
CA GLN A 68 7.06 -0.90 10.89
C GLN A 68 8.25 -0.66 9.94
N CYS A 69 8.01 -0.07 8.77
CA CYS A 69 9.08 0.25 7.82
C CYS A 69 9.78 1.59 8.08
N GLN A 70 9.33 2.35 9.09
CA GLN A 70 9.84 3.69 9.40
C GLN A 70 9.84 4.62 8.17
N ALA A 71 8.77 4.55 7.38
CA ALA A 71 8.65 5.29 6.13
C ALA A 71 8.78 6.81 6.35
N LYS A 72 9.62 7.44 5.54
CA LYS A 72 9.79 8.90 5.50
C LYS A 72 9.08 9.48 4.30
N ASP A 73 8.69 10.75 4.36
CA ASP A 73 7.91 11.41 3.29
C ASP A 73 8.59 11.36 1.91
N ASP A 74 9.92 11.30 1.85
CA ASP A 74 10.67 11.19 0.61
C ASP A 74 10.84 9.75 0.10
N ASP A 75 10.50 8.75 0.90
CA ASP A 75 10.47 7.35 0.48
C ASP A 75 9.34 7.10 -0.54
N ARG A 76 9.32 5.87 -1.06
CA ARG A 76 8.25 5.42 -1.94
C ARG A 76 7.68 4.09 -1.46
N LEU A 77 6.35 3.99 -1.53
CA LEU A 77 5.58 2.82 -1.13
C LEU A 77 4.84 2.28 -2.35
N ARG A 78 4.90 0.95 -2.53
CA ARG A 78 4.07 0.21 -3.48
C ARG A 78 3.16 -0.71 -2.70
N LEU A 79 1.86 -0.63 -2.91
CA LEU A 79 0.90 -1.57 -2.31
C LEU A 79 0.29 -2.43 -3.42
N SER A 80 0.15 -3.72 -3.14
CA SER A 80 -0.57 -4.65 -3.99
C SER A 80 -1.49 -5.52 -3.17
N ILE A 81 -2.59 -5.95 -3.77
CA ILE A 81 -3.57 -6.85 -3.16
C ILE A 81 -3.66 -8.10 -4.03
N HIS A 82 -3.35 -9.23 -3.42
CA HIS A 82 -3.51 -10.56 -3.98
C HIS A 82 -4.77 -11.19 -3.41
N HIS A 83 -5.48 -11.95 -4.24
CA HIS A 83 -6.66 -12.69 -3.84
C HIS A 83 -6.85 -13.88 -4.78
N ASP A 84 -7.32 -15.01 -4.27
CA ASP A 84 -7.45 -16.26 -5.04
C ASP A 84 -8.37 -16.14 -6.27
N SER A 85 -9.33 -15.20 -6.23
CA SER A 85 -10.24 -14.93 -7.37
C SER A 85 -9.62 -14.05 -8.47
N LEU A 86 -8.41 -13.51 -8.27
CA LEU A 86 -7.74 -12.63 -9.21
C LEU A 86 -6.64 -13.38 -9.97
N LYS A 87 -6.60 -13.22 -11.29
CA LYS A 87 -5.51 -13.77 -12.13
C LYS A 87 -4.19 -13.00 -11.97
N SER A 88 -4.28 -11.74 -11.59
CA SER A 88 -3.15 -10.84 -11.37
C SER A 88 -3.41 -9.97 -10.15
N PRO A 89 -2.36 -9.56 -9.41
CA PRO A 89 -2.52 -8.66 -8.28
C PRO A 89 -3.12 -7.33 -8.70
N VAL A 90 -3.90 -6.74 -7.80
CA VAL A 90 -4.38 -5.37 -7.92
C VAL A 90 -3.29 -4.46 -7.38
N TRP A 91 -2.79 -3.57 -8.22
CA TRP A 91 -1.74 -2.63 -7.85
C TRP A 91 -2.32 -1.27 -7.55
N ILE A 92 -1.90 -0.70 -6.43
CA ILE A 92 -2.10 0.70 -6.13
C ILE A 92 -0.85 1.45 -6.59
N GLU A 93 -1.05 2.67 -7.10
CA GLU A 93 0.01 3.47 -7.69
C GLU A 93 1.16 3.69 -6.70
N PHE A 94 2.38 3.62 -7.23
CA PHE A 94 3.59 3.86 -6.47
C PHE A 94 3.63 5.32 -6.01
N SER A 95 3.56 5.55 -4.71
CA SER A 95 3.27 6.87 -4.14
C SER A 95 4.14 7.15 -2.91
N SER A 96 4.20 8.41 -2.49
CA SER A 96 4.81 8.76 -1.21
C SER A 96 3.96 8.24 -0.03
N PRO A 97 4.52 8.15 1.19
CA PRO A 97 3.73 7.75 2.35
C PRO A 97 2.53 8.66 2.64
N SER A 98 2.63 9.96 2.37
CA SER A 98 1.53 10.91 2.57
C SER A 98 0.43 10.77 1.51
N GLU A 99 0.79 10.33 0.31
CA GLU A 99 -0.13 10.12 -0.80
C GLU A 99 -0.84 8.76 -0.74
N LEU A 100 -0.29 7.76 -0.04
CA LEU A 100 -0.93 6.46 0.15
C LEU A 100 -1.98 6.54 1.26
N THR A 101 -3.20 6.94 0.90
CA THR A 101 -4.34 7.11 1.81
C THR A 101 -5.30 5.92 1.76
N PRO A 102 -6.10 5.68 2.81
CA PRO A 102 -7.13 4.64 2.81
C PRO A 102 -8.11 4.77 1.64
N SER A 103 -8.52 5.99 1.31
CA SER A 103 -9.45 6.27 0.20
C SER A 103 -8.96 5.71 -1.13
N LYS A 104 -7.68 5.93 -1.50
CA LYS A 104 -7.11 5.38 -2.74
C LYS A 104 -7.17 3.86 -2.80
N VAL A 105 -6.92 3.21 -1.65
CA VAL A 105 -6.99 1.76 -1.55
C VAL A 105 -8.43 1.28 -1.76
N ILE A 106 -9.39 1.93 -1.09
CA ILE A 106 -10.81 1.59 -1.14
C ILE A 106 -11.36 1.81 -2.54
N ASP A 107 -11.07 2.94 -3.19
CA ASP A 107 -11.49 3.24 -4.56
C ASP A 107 -11.01 2.13 -5.53
N THR A 108 -9.76 1.70 -5.36
CA THR A 108 -9.18 0.61 -6.16
C THR A 108 -9.90 -0.72 -5.89
N ILE A 109 -10.18 -1.04 -4.62
CA ILE A 109 -10.92 -2.25 -4.22
C ILE A 109 -12.32 -2.24 -4.82
N GLN A 110 -13.06 -1.14 -4.67
CA GLN A 110 -14.42 -1.00 -5.17
C GLN A 110 -14.48 -1.18 -6.69
N HIS A 111 -13.52 -0.60 -7.43
CA HIS A 111 -13.43 -0.78 -8.87
C HIS A 111 -13.25 -2.25 -9.27
N VAL A 112 -12.43 -2.99 -8.53
CA VAL A 112 -12.24 -4.44 -8.75
C VAL A 112 -13.50 -5.23 -8.40
N GLN A 113 -14.17 -4.88 -7.30
CA GLN A 113 -15.42 -5.53 -6.89
C GLN A 113 -16.55 -5.37 -7.92
N GLN A 114 -16.61 -4.22 -8.60
CA GLN A 114 -17.58 -3.97 -9.67
C GLN A 114 -17.38 -4.88 -10.89
N SER A 115 -16.16 -5.37 -11.12
CA SER A 115 -15.82 -6.25 -12.25
C SER A 115 -15.62 -7.72 -11.86
N ASN A 116 -15.53 -8.02 -10.56
CA ASN A 116 -15.34 -9.37 -10.03
C ASN A 116 -16.12 -9.54 -8.71
N ASP A 117 -17.30 -10.12 -8.82
CA ASP A 117 -18.21 -10.42 -7.70
C ASP A 117 -17.61 -11.37 -6.65
N LYS A 118 -16.60 -12.16 -7.02
CA LYS A 118 -15.90 -13.08 -6.11
C LYS A 118 -14.79 -12.41 -5.31
N PHE A 119 -14.49 -11.15 -5.55
CA PHE A 119 -13.43 -10.44 -4.84
C PHE A 119 -13.97 -9.77 -3.57
N HIS A 120 -13.61 -10.30 -2.40
CA HIS A 120 -13.98 -9.72 -1.12
C HIS A 120 -12.79 -9.74 -0.17
N ILE A 121 -12.37 -8.57 0.30
CA ILE A 121 -11.23 -8.47 1.25
C ILE A 121 -11.51 -9.18 2.59
N THR A 122 -12.80 -9.43 2.89
CA THR A 122 -13.29 -9.91 4.18
C THR A 122 -13.39 -11.43 4.26
N ASP A 123 -13.14 -12.17 3.18
CA ASP A 123 -13.32 -13.63 3.10
C ASP A 123 -12.08 -14.44 3.51
N GLY A 124 -11.03 -13.78 3.98
CA GLY A 124 -9.78 -14.38 4.44
C GLY A 124 -8.86 -14.91 3.34
N LYS A 125 -9.15 -14.64 2.07
CA LYS A 125 -8.30 -15.05 0.93
C LYS A 125 -7.46 -13.91 0.36
N ALA A 126 -7.61 -12.71 0.91
CA ALA A 126 -6.79 -11.57 0.53
C ALA A 126 -5.45 -11.57 1.28
N THR A 127 -4.38 -11.23 0.56
CA THR A 127 -3.10 -10.85 1.15
C THR A 127 -2.64 -9.58 0.46
N SER A 128 -2.37 -8.51 1.21
CA SER A 128 -1.68 -7.36 0.65
C SER A 128 -0.18 -7.48 0.84
N PHE A 129 0.56 -6.85 -0.07
CA PHE A 129 2.00 -6.70 0.04
C PHE A 129 2.37 -5.24 -0.12
N MET A 130 3.06 -4.69 0.87
CA MET A 130 3.65 -3.36 0.79
C MET A 130 5.17 -3.45 0.59
N THR A 131 5.65 -2.92 -0.53
CA THR A 131 7.07 -2.70 -0.76
C THR A 131 7.44 -1.26 -0.38
N HIS A 132 8.25 -1.11 0.67
CA HIS A 132 8.90 0.16 1.03
C HIS A 132 10.24 0.26 0.33
N VAL A 133 10.49 1.39 -0.31
CA VAL A 133 11.71 1.69 -1.06
C VAL A 133 12.34 2.93 -0.45
N SER A 134 13.42 2.75 0.30
CA SER A 134 14.11 3.89 0.93
C SER A 134 14.99 4.60 -0.09
N LEU A 135 14.77 5.91 -0.26
CA LEU A 135 15.60 6.71 -1.15
C LEU A 135 16.85 7.20 -0.41
N PRO A 136 18.05 7.06 -1.00
CA PRO A 136 19.25 7.60 -0.38
C PRO A 136 19.18 9.12 -0.34
N HIS A 137 19.28 9.71 0.85
CA HIS A 137 19.45 11.16 1.01
C HIS A 137 20.83 11.57 0.46
N GLY A 138 20.88 11.93 -0.82
CA GLY A 138 22.08 12.43 -1.48
C GLY A 138 22.03 13.95 -1.60
N THR A 139 23.06 14.64 -1.11
CA THR A 139 23.38 16.02 -1.51
C THR A 139 23.88 16.00 -2.95
N GLY A 140 22.97 15.76 -3.89
CA GLY A 140 23.28 15.71 -5.32
C GLY A 140 23.67 17.09 -5.86
N ARG A 141 24.94 17.48 -5.71
CA ARG A 141 25.59 18.49 -6.58
C ARG A 141 25.72 17.91 -7.99
N LYS A 142 24.61 17.81 -8.71
CA LYS A 142 24.63 17.72 -10.18
C LYS A 142 23.32 18.26 -10.70
N LYS A 143 23.32 19.56 -11.03
CA LYS A 143 22.37 20.10 -12.01
C LYS A 143 22.54 19.27 -13.28
N VAL A 144 21.50 18.54 -13.66
CA VAL A 144 21.40 18.02 -15.03
C VAL A 144 21.15 19.23 -15.91
N LEU A 145 22.21 19.77 -16.50
CA LEU A 145 22.10 20.78 -17.54
C LEU A 145 21.77 20.04 -18.84
N TRP A 146 20.51 20.04 -19.25
CA TRP A 146 20.16 19.67 -20.61
C TRP A 146 20.53 20.86 -21.51
N SER A 147 21.75 20.87 -22.05
CA SER A 147 22.09 21.75 -23.17
C SER A 147 22.01 20.94 -24.46
N THR A 148 20.89 21.06 -25.16
CA THR A 148 20.79 20.62 -26.55
C THR A 148 21.30 21.75 -27.43
N THR A 149 22.54 21.64 -27.91
CA THR A 149 23.04 22.51 -28.99
C THR A 149 22.53 21.95 -30.30
N PHE A 150 21.58 22.64 -30.94
CA PHE A 150 21.25 22.37 -32.33
C PHE A 150 22.41 22.85 -33.19
N ALA A 151 23.06 21.93 -33.90
CA ALA A 151 24.01 22.29 -34.94
C ALA A 151 23.22 22.83 -36.13
N THR A 152 23.36 24.13 -36.42
CA THR A 152 22.92 24.71 -37.69
C THR A 152 23.82 24.21 -38.81
N PRO A 153 23.27 23.61 -39.89
CA PRO A 153 24.05 23.31 -41.07
C PRO A 153 24.35 24.61 -41.86
N ASN A 154 25.52 24.61 -42.50
CA ASN A 154 26.11 25.71 -43.27
C ASN A 154 25.22 26.23 -44.41
#